data_AF-A0A9E1Q4M7-F1
#
_entry.id   AF-A0A9E1Q4M7-F1
#
_cell.length_a   1.000
_cell.length_b   1.000
_cell.length_c   1.000
_cell.angle_alpha   90.00
_cell.angle_beta   90.00
_cell.angle_gamma   90.00
#
_symmetry.space_group_name_H-M   'P 1'
#
loop_
_entity.id
_entity.type
_entity.pdbx_description
1 polymer ?
#
loop_
_entity_poly.entity_id
_entity_poly.type
_entity_poly.pdbx_seq_one_letter_code
_entity_poly.pdbx_strand_id
1 'polypeptide(L)'
;MKTLLATLSLLCSTTAFGQVIDGTLDAEYGAPNTVQNTQTGFGNSDIGMPDFANGSEIDAAHVRIANGYLYIMLPGNLESVFNKLDIFIDARSGGQHTLRADNPDIDFDGLNRMGDDGTGNGLTFDVGFEADMWIGMTCGGDTFATYANYAELPTEGAGYGEYVGSGSSGAEGKIVGPTGIELALDNSNTDGVGYGEGVGCGEGVTTGIEVAIPLYLFDWDGKAGNIKTAKVCAFINNGGHDYISNQVTGGLGGSPNLGDPRYVNFESIAGSQYAELGATAEPCPDPTGACCLDVECSDLSAVDCLALGGEYFGDGTFCNTSPPPCAPEPCEGDVNGDGQVTVADVLIVISNWGCSQ
;
A
#
# COMPACT_ATOMS: atom_id res chain seq x y z
N MET A 1 -1.40 9.62 70.09
CA MET A 1 -0.41 9.87 69.02
C MET A 1 -0.93 9.13 67.78
N LYS A 2 -1.70 9.82 66.92
CA LYS A 2 -2.28 9.23 65.70
C LYS A 2 -1.37 9.60 64.53
N THR A 3 -0.64 8.64 64.01
CA THR A 3 0.27 8.81 62.88
C THR A 3 -0.55 8.91 61.60
N LEU A 4 -0.54 10.09 60.98
CA LEU A 4 -1.15 10.33 59.66
C LEU A 4 -0.13 9.85 58.60
N LEU A 5 -0.43 8.76 57.89
CA LEU A 5 0.30 8.42 56.66
C LEU A 5 -0.24 9.32 55.54
N ALA A 6 0.58 10.27 55.09
CA ALA A 6 0.34 11.01 53.86
C ALA A 6 0.92 10.21 52.70
N THR A 7 0.06 9.59 51.89
CA THR A 7 0.42 9.06 50.57
C THR A 7 0.70 10.23 49.64
N LEU A 8 1.97 10.43 49.30
CA LEU A 8 2.42 11.37 48.29
C LEU A 8 2.19 10.73 46.91
N SER A 9 1.09 11.10 46.24
CA SER A 9 0.84 10.73 44.85
C SER A 9 1.80 11.51 43.96
N LEU A 10 2.81 10.84 43.41
CA LEU A 10 3.70 11.43 42.42
C LEU A 10 2.93 11.56 41.09
N LEU A 11 2.40 12.75 40.80
CA LEU A 11 1.90 13.11 39.48
C LEU A 11 3.11 13.20 38.55
N CYS A 12 3.40 12.12 37.82
CA CYS A 12 4.31 12.15 36.69
C CYS A 12 3.58 12.85 35.55
N SER A 13 3.78 14.16 35.41
CA SER A 13 3.38 14.89 34.21
C SER A 13 4.30 14.43 33.09
N THR A 14 3.87 13.42 32.32
CA THR A 14 4.47 13.14 31.02
C THR A 14 4.16 14.35 30.15
N THR A 15 5.17 15.16 29.84
CA THR A 15 5.11 16.05 28.68
C THR A 15 4.87 15.15 27.47
N ALA A 16 3.65 15.14 26.94
CA ALA A 16 3.36 14.48 25.68
C ALA A 16 4.18 15.20 24.62
N PHE A 17 5.26 14.56 24.16
CA PHE A 17 5.90 14.97 22.92
C PHE A 17 4.89 14.72 21.79
N GLY A 18 4.90 15.59 20.77
CA GLY A 18 4.09 15.35 19.57
C GLY A 18 4.52 14.03 18.91
N GLN A 19 3.60 13.43 18.14
CA GLN A 19 3.89 12.29 17.26
C GLN A 19 5.16 12.61 16.45
N VAL A 20 6.14 11.71 16.45
CA VAL A 20 7.32 11.88 15.60
C VAL A 20 6.90 11.41 14.21
N ILE A 21 7.16 12.25 13.21
CA ILE A 21 6.87 11.91 11.81
C ILE A 21 8.18 11.53 11.15
N ASP A 22 8.43 10.22 11.06
CA ASP A 22 9.68 9.66 10.56
C ASP A 22 9.52 8.41 9.68
N GLY A 23 8.29 7.92 9.49
CA GLY A 23 8.04 6.71 8.71
C GLY A 23 8.15 5.42 9.53
N THR A 24 8.22 5.51 10.87
CA THR A 24 8.20 4.38 11.79
C THR A 24 6.92 4.35 12.61
N LEU A 25 6.34 3.17 12.79
CA LEU A 25 5.14 2.95 13.57
C LEU A 25 5.42 3.13 15.07
N ASP A 26 4.95 4.25 15.62
CA ASP A 26 4.96 4.50 17.06
C ASP A 26 3.87 3.72 17.82
N ALA A 27 4.15 3.40 19.08
CA ALA A 27 3.21 2.68 19.96
C ALA A 27 1.88 3.43 20.15
N GLU A 28 1.89 4.75 20.01
CA GLU A 28 0.75 5.64 20.04
C GLU A 28 -0.34 5.27 19.03
N TYR A 29 0.00 4.78 17.83
CA TYR A 29 -0.99 4.38 16.84
C TYR A 29 -1.86 3.20 17.31
N GLY A 30 -1.31 2.34 18.18
CA GLY A 30 -2.01 1.14 18.65
C GLY A 30 -2.10 0.05 17.58
N ALA A 31 -3.09 -0.83 17.73
CA ALA A 31 -3.34 -1.91 16.77
C ALA A 31 -3.75 -1.34 15.38
N PRO A 32 -3.45 -2.05 14.28
CA PRO A 32 -3.84 -1.61 12.95
C PRO A 32 -5.37 -1.50 12.82
N ASN A 33 -5.84 -0.50 12.07
CA ASN A 33 -7.24 -0.34 11.71
C ASN A 33 -7.62 -1.25 10.54
N THR A 34 -6.66 -1.55 9.67
CA THR A 34 -6.73 -2.60 8.66
C THR A 34 -5.36 -3.21 8.41
N VAL A 35 -5.34 -4.46 7.96
CA VAL A 35 -4.14 -5.15 7.48
C VAL A 35 -4.37 -5.55 6.03
N GLN A 36 -3.30 -5.56 5.24
CA GLN A 36 -3.29 -6.03 3.87
C GLN A 36 -3.43 -7.54 3.80
N ASN A 37 -4.33 -8.00 2.93
CA ASN A 37 -4.57 -9.42 2.67
C ASN A 37 -4.33 -9.81 1.20
N THR A 38 -3.77 -8.90 0.42
CA THR A 38 -3.45 -9.10 -1.00
C THR A 38 -1.95 -8.93 -1.22
N GLN A 39 -1.35 -9.88 -1.93
CA GLN A 39 0.01 -9.76 -2.46
C GLN A 39 0.18 -8.54 -3.34
N THR A 40 1.41 -8.05 -3.50
CA THR A 40 1.69 -6.89 -4.35
C THR A 40 2.00 -7.28 -5.80
N GLY A 41 1.22 -6.72 -6.72
CA GLY A 41 1.47 -6.77 -8.16
C GLY A 41 2.43 -5.68 -8.64
N PHE A 42 2.91 -4.81 -7.75
CA PHE A 42 3.83 -3.69 -8.02
C PHE A 42 5.23 -3.93 -7.45
N GLY A 43 5.59 -5.21 -7.25
CA GLY A 43 6.88 -5.62 -6.68
C GLY A 43 6.86 -5.62 -5.16
N ASN A 44 7.44 -6.67 -4.57
CA ASN A 44 7.74 -6.74 -3.13
C ASN A 44 9.18 -6.26 -2.93
N SER A 45 9.39 -5.30 -2.03
CA SER A 45 10.74 -4.78 -1.81
C SER A 45 11.56 -5.66 -0.86
N ASP A 46 12.74 -6.08 -1.31
CA ASP A 46 13.65 -6.95 -0.54
C ASP A 46 14.99 -6.27 -0.20
N ILE A 47 15.08 -4.95 -0.39
CA ILE A 47 16.35 -4.20 -0.32
C ILE A 47 16.67 -3.72 1.10
N GLY A 48 15.65 -3.32 1.89
CA GLY A 48 15.82 -2.85 3.26
C GLY A 48 16.52 -1.49 3.38
N MET A 49 16.40 -0.61 2.38
CA MET A 49 16.99 0.73 2.38
C MET A 49 15.92 1.81 2.59
N PRO A 50 16.10 2.75 3.54
CA PRO A 50 15.12 3.82 3.75
C PRO A 50 14.86 4.70 2.53
N ASP A 51 15.87 4.91 1.68
CA ASP A 51 15.86 5.80 0.52
C ASP A 51 15.82 5.05 -0.82
N PHE A 52 15.51 3.75 -0.82
CA PHE A 52 15.36 3.01 -2.07
C PHE A 52 14.52 1.75 -1.91
N ALA A 53 13.48 1.61 -2.74
CA ALA A 53 12.70 0.39 -2.87
C ALA A 53 12.55 -0.02 -4.34
N ASN A 54 12.56 -1.34 -4.57
CA ASN A 54 12.30 -2.03 -5.84
C ASN A 54 10.90 -2.65 -5.92
N GLY A 55 10.01 -2.23 -5.03
CA GLY A 55 8.62 -2.65 -4.98
C GLY A 55 7.77 -1.65 -4.20
N SER A 56 6.47 -1.62 -4.49
CA SER A 56 5.49 -0.86 -3.72
C SER A 56 4.49 -1.80 -3.06
N GLU A 57 4.21 -1.56 -1.78
CA GLU A 57 3.20 -2.30 -1.03
C GLU A 57 2.66 -1.48 0.14
N ILE A 58 1.43 -1.81 0.54
CA ILE A 58 0.81 -1.28 1.76
C ILE A 58 0.47 -2.51 2.59
N ASP A 59 1.06 -2.65 3.76
CA ASP A 59 0.91 -3.81 4.63
C ASP A 59 -0.16 -3.62 5.71
N ALA A 60 -0.36 -2.40 6.17
CA ALA A 60 -1.40 -2.05 7.12
C ALA A 60 -1.78 -0.58 7.02
N ALA A 61 -2.81 -0.17 7.76
CA ALA A 61 -3.02 1.24 8.04
C ALA A 61 -3.40 1.47 9.49
N HIS A 62 -2.81 2.52 10.07
CA HIS A 62 -3.13 3.03 11.39
C HIS A 62 -3.55 4.49 11.27
N VAL A 63 -4.65 4.83 11.92
CA VAL A 63 -5.30 6.13 11.86
C VAL A 63 -5.50 6.60 13.29
N ARG A 64 -5.03 7.82 13.58
CA ARG A 64 -5.11 8.40 14.92
C ARG A 64 -5.41 9.88 14.85
N ILE A 65 -6.33 10.35 15.68
CA ILE A 65 -6.52 11.79 15.91
C ILE A 65 -5.96 12.16 17.28
N ALA A 66 -4.99 13.06 17.31
CA ALA A 66 -4.42 13.59 18.55
C ALA A 66 -3.81 14.97 18.32
N ASN A 67 -3.74 15.80 19.37
CA ASN A 67 -2.97 17.05 19.37
C ASN A 67 -3.29 18.04 18.22
N GLY A 68 -4.50 17.98 17.65
CA GLY A 68 -4.90 18.85 16.54
C GLY A 68 -4.51 18.33 15.15
N TYR A 69 -4.09 17.07 15.04
CA TYR A 69 -3.73 16.40 13.79
C TYR A 69 -4.51 15.11 13.61
N LEU A 70 -4.75 14.77 12.34
CA LEU A 70 -4.99 13.41 11.87
C LEU A 70 -3.64 12.82 11.47
N TYR A 71 -3.28 11.71 12.08
CA TYR A 71 -2.07 10.94 11.82
C TYR A 71 -2.44 9.65 11.08
N ILE A 72 -1.70 9.34 10.04
CA ILE A 72 -1.87 8.13 9.23
C ILE A 72 -0.49 7.48 9.11
N MET A 73 -0.38 6.22 9.51
CA MET A 73 0.78 5.38 9.25
C MET A 73 0.37 4.24 8.33
N LEU A 74 1.07 4.12 7.20
CA LEU A 74 0.91 3.07 6.20
C LEU A 74 2.23 2.30 6.11
N PRO A 75 2.43 1.27 6.95
CA PRO A 75 3.59 0.41 6.83
C PRO A 75 3.64 -0.26 5.44
N GLY A 76 4.84 -0.45 4.90
CA GLY A 76 5.10 -1.00 3.57
C GLY A 76 6.18 -0.21 2.82
N ASN A 77 6.08 -0.16 1.48
CA ASN A 77 7.07 0.48 0.61
C ASN A 77 6.42 1.30 -0.51
N LEU A 78 7.16 2.28 -1.01
CA LEU A 78 6.86 2.98 -2.26
C LEU A 78 8.08 2.89 -3.19
N GLU A 79 7.94 2.18 -4.30
CA GLU A 79 9.02 1.96 -5.27
C GLU A 79 9.58 3.29 -5.78
N SER A 80 10.91 3.38 -5.88
CA SER A 80 11.64 4.60 -6.25
C SER A 80 11.61 4.95 -7.74
N VAL A 81 10.48 4.68 -8.40
CA VAL A 81 10.25 4.86 -9.86
C VAL A 81 9.12 5.85 -10.17
N PHE A 82 8.75 6.68 -9.20
CA PHE A 82 7.61 7.59 -9.27
C PHE A 82 6.23 6.92 -9.35
N ASN A 83 6.09 5.72 -8.77
CA ASN A 83 4.75 5.25 -8.39
C ASN A 83 4.12 6.26 -7.42
N LYS A 84 2.79 6.29 -7.42
CA LYS A 84 1.98 7.24 -6.65
C LYS A 84 1.32 6.51 -5.52
N LEU A 85 1.44 7.04 -4.31
CA LEU A 85 0.55 6.72 -3.21
C LEU A 85 -0.55 7.78 -3.21
N ASP A 86 -1.76 7.36 -3.54
CA ASP A 86 -2.96 8.19 -3.50
C ASP A 86 -3.69 7.91 -2.17
N ILE A 87 -3.88 8.94 -1.34
CA ILE A 87 -4.56 8.85 -0.04
C ILE A 87 -5.78 9.75 -0.05
N PHE A 88 -6.96 9.15 -0.05
CA PHE A 88 -8.24 9.84 0.11
C PHE A 88 -8.70 9.75 1.55
N ILE A 89 -9.18 10.87 2.09
CA ILE A 89 -9.67 10.97 3.46
C ILE A 89 -11.12 11.46 3.46
N ASP A 90 -11.98 10.76 4.17
CA ASP A 90 -13.33 11.17 4.56
C ASP A 90 -13.33 11.41 6.08
N ALA A 91 -13.51 12.65 6.51
CA ALA A 91 -13.43 13.04 7.92
C ALA A 91 -14.53 14.03 8.35
N ARG A 92 -15.38 14.47 7.42
CA ARG A 92 -16.49 15.38 7.65
C ARG A 92 -17.63 15.06 6.69
N SER A 93 -18.80 15.64 6.94
CA SER A 93 -19.90 15.53 5.97
C SER A 93 -19.56 16.32 4.71
N GLY A 94 -19.80 15.73 3.54
CA GLY A 94 -19.53 16.37 2.26
C GLY A 94 -18.81 15.40 1.34
N GLY A 95 -17.75 15.87 0.70
CA GLY A 95 -16.88 15.03 -0.10
C GLY A 95 -17.46 14.53 -1.42
N GLN A 96 -16.69 13.64 -2.05
CA GLN A 96 -16.97 13.01 -3.33
C GLN A 96 -16.97 11.48 -3.18
N HIS A 97 -18.12 10.85 -3.41
CA HIS A 97 -18.23 9.40 -3.43
C HIS A 97 -17.70 8.78 -4.74
N THR A 98 -18.08 9.38 -5.87
CA THR A 98 -17.40 9.18 -7.15
C THR A 98 -16.56 10.41 -7.43
N LEU A 99 -15.27 10.21 -7.67
CA LEU A 99 -14.33 11.30 -7.88
C LEU A 99 -14.69 12.06 -9.15
N ARG A 100 -14.69 13.39 -9.05
CA ARG A 100 -14.96 14.30 -10.16
C ARG A 100 -13.66 14.64 -10.91
N ALA A 101 -13.77 15.10 -12.15
CA ALA A 101 -12.64 15.61 -12.94
C ALA A 101 -12.59 17.16 -13.03
N ASP A 102 -13.28 17.86 -12.14
CA ASP A 102 -13.24 19.33 -12.01
C ASP A 102 -12.64 19.79 -10.66
N ASN A 103 -11.75 18.98 -10.10
CA ASN A 103 -10.93 19.29 -8.93
C ASN A 103 -9.73 20.19 -9.32
N PRO A 104 -8.97 20.72 -8.35
CA PRO A 104 -7.80 21.56 -8.66
C PRO A 104 -6.78 20.79 -9.51
N ASP A 105 -6.19 21.48 -10.49
CA ASP A 105 -5.07 20.94 -11.26
C ASP A 105 -3.84 20.87 -10.35
N ILE A 106 -3.55 19.66 -9.88
CA ILE A 106 -2.41 19.33 -9.03
C ILE A 106 -1.78 18.04 -9.51
N ASP A 107 -0.47 17.91 -9.31
CA ASP A 107 0.34 16.78 -9.79
C ASP A 107 0.15 16.53 -11.30
N PHE A 108 0.19 17.60 -12.09
CA PHE A 108 0.03 17.56 -13.56
C PHE A 108 -1.32 16.97 -13.99
N ASP A 109 -2.41 17.46 -13.38
CA ASP A 109 -3.79 16.98 -13.56
C ASP A 109 -4.03 15.51 -13.12
N GLY A 110 -3.11 14.94 -12.32
CA GLY A 110 -3.18 13.55 -11.85
C GLY A 110 -4.42 13.23 -11.02
N LEU A 111 -4.89 14.17 -10.20
CA LEU A 111 -6.13 14.01 -9.44
C LEU A 111 -7.36 13.88 -10.36
N ASN A 112 -7.48 14.76 -11.35
CA ASN A 112 -8.60 14.74 -12.31
C ASN A 112 -8.48 13.56 -13.30
N ARG A 113 -7.28 13.01 -13.50
CA ARG A 113 -7.09 11.78 -14.28
C ARG A 113 -7.88 10.61 -13.71
N MET A 114 -8.08 10.56 -12.39
CA MET A 114 -8.83 9.49 -11.73
C MET A 114 -10.36 9.73 -11.72
N GLY A 115 -10.80 10.97 -11.99
CA GLY A 115 -12.20 11.37 -11.90
C GLY A 115 -13.03 11.19 -13.18
N ASP A 116 -14.35 11.41 -13.06
CA ASP A 116 -15.33 11.30 -14.16
C ASP A 116 -15.02 12.26 -15.32
N ASP A 117 -14.69 11.72 -16.49
CA ASP A 117 -14.41 12.50 -17.71
C ASP A 117 -15.65 12.97 -18.48
N GLY A 118 -16.83 12.85 -17.86
CA GLY A 118 -18.12 13.20 -18.43
C GLY A 118 -18.81 12.03 -19.14
N THR A 119 -18.25 10.82 -19.05
CA THR A 119 -18.90 9.59 -19.52
C THR A 119 -19.71 8.88 -18.43
N GLY A 120 -19.67 9.38 -17.19
CA GLY A 120 -20.25 8.71 -16.03
C GLY A 120 -19.36 7.60 -15.48
N ASN A 121 -18.06 7.71 -15.72
CA ASN A 121 -17.02 6.88 -15.10
C ASN A 121 -16.46 7.60 -13.85
N GLY A 122 -15.30 7.21 -13.37
CA GLY A 122 -14.60 7.83 -12.24
C GLY A 122 -14.41 6.85 -11.09
N LEU A 123 -13.26 7.01 -10.41
CA LEU A 123 -12.95 6.25 -9.21
C LEU A 123 -14.11 6.39 -8.21
N THR A 124 -14.73 5.27 -7.85
CA THR A 124 -15.86 5.23 -6.93
C THR A 124 -15.46 4.50 -5.66
N PHE A 125 -15.62 5.18 -4.52
CA PHE A 125 -15.29 4.66 -3.20
C PHE A 125 -16.37 3.71 -2.67
N ASP A 126 -16.08 3.04 -1.56
CA ASP A 126 -17.09 2.25 -0.85
C ASP A 126 -18.34 3.07 -0.48
N VAL A 127 -19.46 2.37 -0.30
CA VAL A 127 -20.69 2.98 0.22
C VAL A 127 -20.42 3.67 1.55
N GLY A 128 -20.77 4.95 1.64
CA GLY A 128 -20.58 5.77 2.85
C GLY A 128 -19.13 6.19 3.08
N PHE A 129 -18.31 6.18 2.03
CA PHE A 129 -17.07 6.91 1.95
C PHE A 129 -17.26 8.05 0.94
N GLU A 130 -17.14 9.29 1.42
CA GLU A 130 -17.21 10.49 0.60
C GLU A 130 -15.93 11.31 0.78
N ALA A 131 -14.98 11.19 -0.15
CA ALA A 131 -13.64 11.78 -0.01
C ALA A 131 -13.70 13.30 0.11
N ASP A 132 -13.19 13.84 1.21
CA ASP A 132 -13.10 15.26 1.54
C ASP A 132 -11.76 15.88 1.15
N MET A 133 -10.72 15.05 1.11
CA MET A 133 -9.33 15.46 0.94
C MET A 133 -8.56 14.38 0.21
N TRP A 134 -7.58 14.81 -0.61
CA TRP A 134 -6.60 13.95 -1.23
C TRP A 134 -5.18 14.38 -0.84
N ILE A 135 -4.34 13.40 -0.51
CA ILE A 135 -2.89 13.55 -0.36
C ILE A 135 -2.24 12.60 -1.36
N GLY A 136 -1.37 13.14 -2.21
CA GLY A 136 -0.53 12.36 -3.11
C GLY A 136 0.90 12.34 -2.62
N MET A 137 1.56 11.19 -2.64
CA MET A 137 2.99 11.07 -2.39
C MET A 137 3.68 10.25 -3.49
N THR A 138 4.90 10.63 -3.86
CA THR A 138 5.73 9.87 -4.79
C THR A 138 7.20 9.97 -4.41
N CYS A 139 8.02 9.03 -4.88
CA CYS A 139 9.46 9.09 -4.71
C CYS A 139 10.23 8.53 -5.91
N GLY A 140 11.45 9.03 -6.11
CA GLY A 140 12.34 8.58 -7.17
C GLY A 140 13.35 9.65 -7.57
N GLY A 141 14.03 9.41 -8.69
CA GLY A 141 15.03 10.32 -9.28
C GLY A 141 16.46 9.81 -9.14
N ASP A 142 17.40 10.45 -9.86
CA ASP A 142 18.84 10.10 -9.82
C ASP A 142 19.43 10.22 -8.42
N THR A 143 19.00 11.26 -7.69
CA THR A 143 19.12 11.36 -6.24
C THR A 143 17.74 11.11 -5.68
N PHE A 144 17.62 10.18 -4.74
CA PHE A 144 16.33 9.89 -4.11
C PHE A 144 15.72 11.15 -3.51
N ALA A 145 14.46 11.38 -3.82
CA ALA A 145 13.66 12.43 -3.24
C ALA A 145 12.21 11.97 -3.12
N THR A 146 11.51 12.53 -2.14
CA THR A 146 10.07 12.41 -1.96
C THR A 146 9.39 13.70 -2.39
N TYR A 147 8.15 13.59 -2.85
CA TYR A 147 7.32 14.70 -3.31
C TYR A 147 5.89 14.50 -2.83
N ALA A 148 5.23 15.55 -2.37
CA ALA A 148 3.88 15.47 -1.85
C ALA A 148 2.96 16.59 -2.36
N ASN A 149 1.70 16.22 -2.56
CA ASN A 149 0.63 17.10 -3.02
C ASN A 149 -0.60 16.96 -2.09
N TYR A 150 -1.42 18.01 -2.05
CA TYR A 150 -2.65 18.08 -1.27
C TYR A 150 -3.76 18.71 -2.10
N ALA A 151 -4.99 18.22 -1.96
CA ALA A 151 -6.19 18.87 -2.48
C ALA A 151 -7.41 18.69 -1.56
N GLU A 152 -8.26 19.72 -1.52
CA GLU A 152 -9.62 19.67 -0.99
C GLU A 152 -10.56 19.07 -2.04
N LEU A 153 -11.54 18.28 -1.60
CA LEU A 153 -12.54 17.64 -2.47
C LEU A 153 -13.97 18.04 -2.06
N PRO A 154 -14.42 19.27 -2.32
CA PRO A 154 -15.81 19.65 -2.09
C PRO A 154 -16.77 18.81 -2.93
N THR A 155 -17.98 18.57 -2.43
CA THR A 155 -19.03 17.82 -3.13
C THR A 155 -19.37 18.37 -4.51
N GLU A 156 -19.29 19.69 -4.67
CA GLU A 156 -19.59 20.37 -5.94
C GLU A 156 -18.38 20.48 -6.89
N GLY A 157 -17.24 19.87 -6.54
CA GLY A 157 -15.98 20.01 -7.28
C GLY A 157 -15.22 21.30 -6.93
N ALA A 158 -14.24 21.65 -7.76
CA ALA A 158 -13.22 22.67 -7.48
C ALA A 158 -12.50 22.38 -6.15
N GLY A 159 -12.21 23.41 -5.36
CA GLY A 159 -11.43 23.30 -4.13
C GLY A 159 -10.08 24.01 -4.25
N TYR A 160 -9.25 23.84 -3.23
CA TYR A 160 -7.87 24.30 -3.22
C TYR A 160 -6.92 23.11 -3.31
N GLY A 161 -5.83 23.27 -4.07
CA GLY A 161 -4.76 22.28 -4.18
C GLY A 161 -3.39 22.96 -4.10
N GLU A 162 -2.43 22.25 -3.53
CA GLU A 162 -1.07 22.75 -3.31
C GLU A 162 -0.04 21.62 -3.40
N TYR A 163 1.13 21.96 -3.93
CA TYR A 163 2.34 21.16 -3.76
C TYR A 163 2.88 21.37 -2.34
N VAL A 164 2.75 20.35 -1.50
CA VAL A 164 3.12 20.39 -0.07
C VAL A 164 4.63 20.57 0.08
N GLY A 165 5.42 19.87 -0.72
CA GLY A 165 6.87 19.98 -0.70
C GLY A 165 7.60 18.74 -1.20
N SER A 166 8.93 18.79 -1.07
CA SER A 166 9.84 17.68 -1.34
C SER A 166 10.76 17.41 -0.17
N GLY A 167 11.21 16.17 -0.06
CA GLY A 167 12.11 15.71 0.99
C GLY A 167 13.00 14.56 0.53
N SER A 168 13.43 13.77 1.50
CA SER A 168 14.15 12.50 1.34
C SER A 168 13.43 11.45 2.19
N SER A 169 14.13 10.38 2.61
CA SER A 169 13.63 9.36 3.52
C SER A 169 13.89 9.68 5.00
N GLY A 170 13.12 9.04 5.87
CA GLY A 170 13.27 9.06 7.32
C GLY A 170 13.01 10.42 7.98
N ALA A 171 13.25 10.50 9.29
CA ALA A 171 13.00 11.69 10.12
C ALA A 171 13.67 12.97 9.60
N GLU A 172 14.92 12.87 9.12
CA GLU A 172 15.69 14.02 8.63
C GLU A 172 15.23 14.48 7.24
N GLY A 173 14.65 13.56 6.46
CA GLY A 173 14.16 13.79 5.11
C GLY A 173 12.69 14.19 5.04
N LYS A 174 11.96 14.24 6.15
CA LYS A 174 10.52 14.50 6.13
C LYS A 174 10.16 15.82 5.43
N ILE A 175 9.04 15.79 4.73
CA ILE A 175 8.41 16.95 4.13
C ILE A 175 7.68 17.71 5.24
N VAL A 176 7.86 19.03 5.30
CA VAL A 176 7.06 19.93 6.15
C VAL A 176 6.49 21.03 5.27
N GLY A 177 5.19 20.93 4.99
CA GLY A 177 4.47 21.87 4.15
C GLY A 177 4.16 23.19 4.85
N PRO A 178 3.87 24.26 4.10
CA PRO A 178 3.57 25.58 4.67
C PRO A 178 2.22 25.60 5.41
N THR A 179 1.34 24.65 5.13
CA THR A 179 0.09 24.38 5.84
C THR A 179 0.29 23.56 7.12
N GLY A 180 1.51 23.11 7.41
CA GLY A 180 1.81 22.24 8.54
C GLY A 180 1.48 20.76 8.32
N ILE A 181 1.12 20.36 7.09
CA ILE A 181 1.14 18.94 6.72
C ILE A 181 2.58 18.44 6.78
N GLU A 182 2.79 17.27 7.37
CA GLU A 182 4.08 16.59 7.39
C GLU A 182 3.95 15.20 6.75
N LEU A 183 4.97 14.79 5.98
CA LEU A 183 5.06 13.44 5.42
C LEU A 183 6.47 12.89 5.59
N ALA A 184 6.59 11.63 5.96
CA ALA A 184 7.85 10.90 5.98
C ALA A 184 7.68 9.55 5.26
N LEU A 185 8.79 9.04 4.73
CA LEU A 185 8.87 7.73 4.10
C LEU A 185 10.12 7.02 4.60
N ASP A 186 9.97 5.81 5.10
CA ASP A 186 11.06 4.88 5.36
C ASP A 186 10.82 3.59 4.57
N ASN A 187 11.51 3.44 3.43
CA ASN A 187 11.43 2.27 2.55
C ASN A 187 12.23 1.06 3.07
N SER A 188 12.65 1.02 4.34
CA SER A 188 13.46 -0.09 4.86
C SER A 188 12.69 -1.38 5.15
N ASN A 189 11.38 -1.43 4.89
CA ASN A 189 10.61 -2.66 5.00
C ASN A 189 11.14 -3.76 4.04
N THR A 190 11.17 -4.99 4.54
CA THR A 190 11.47 -6.23 3.80
C THR A 190 10.55 -7.39 4.21
N ASP A 191 9.56 -7.11 5.06
CA ASP A 191 8.58 -8.07 5.55
C ASP A 191 7.19 -7.69 4.96
N GLY A 192 6.13 -8.39 5.36
CA GLY A 192 4.77 -8.10 4.90
C GLY A 192 4.33 -9.00 3.75
N VAL A 193 3.66 -8.43 2.74
CA VAL A 193 3.06 -9.21 1.66
C VAL A 193 4.06 -9.72 0.60
N GLY A 194 3.74 -10.85 -0.03
CA GLY A 194 4.53 -11.40 -1.14
C GLY A 194 4.25 -10.69 -2.49
N TYR A 195 5.09 -10.93 -3.50
CA TYR A 195 4.80 -10.51 -4.88
C TYR A 195 3.75 -11.42 -5.52
N GLY A 196 2.70 -10.87 -6.11
CA GLY A 196 1.69 -11.65 -6.82
C GLY A 196 0.29 -11.06 -6.78
N GLU A 197 -0.69 -11.93 -7.05
CA GLU A 197 -2.13 -11.60 -7.14
C GLU A 197 -2.98 -12.43 -6.16
N GLY A 198 -2.35 -13.30 -5.37
CA GLY A 198 -3.00 -14.17 -4.40
C GLY A 198 -3.21 -13.50 -3.04
N VAL A 199 -3.64 -14.33 -2.09
CA VAL A 199 -3.83 -13.92 -0.70
C VAL A 199 -2.49 -13.74 0.00
N GLY A 200 -2.29 -12.58 0.61
CA GLY A 200 -1.10 -12.22 1.41
C GLY A 200 -1.45 -11.87 2.86
N CYS A 201 -0.45 -11.46 3.63
CA CYS A 201 -0.64 -10.90 4.97
C CYS A 201 0.42 -9.85 5.30
N GLY A 202 -0.02 -8.62 5.57
CA GLY A 202 0.86 -7.49 5.94
C GLY A 202 1.01 -7.27 7.45
N GLU A 203 0.71 -8.26 8.30
CA GLU A 203 0.83 -8.07 9.75
C GLU A 203 2.27 -7.84 10.20
N GLY A 204 2.46 -6.90 11.13
CA GLY A 204 3.72 -6.74 11.85
C GLY A 204 4.75 -5.80 11.22
N VAL A 205 4.47 -5.27 10.02
CA VAL A 205 5.34 -4.26 9.39
C VAL A 205 5.26 -2.93 10.13
N THR A 206 6.41 -2.28 10.33
CA THR A 206 6.52 -1.07 11.16
C THR A 206 7.15 0.13 10.47
N THR A 207 7.67 0.00 9.26
CA THR A 207 8.25 1.12 8.50
C THR A 207 7.46 1.33 7.21
N GLY A 208 7.41 2.57 6.73
CA GLY A 208 6.67 2.93 5.52
C GLY A 208 6.36 4.41 5.45
N ILE A 209 5.12 4.75 5.08
CA ILE A 209 4.67 6.13 4.88
C ILE A 209 3.95 6.65 6.12
N GLU A 210 4.34 7.82 6.60
CA GLU A 210 3.68 8.49 7.72
C GLU A 210 3.24 9.91 7.33
N VAL A 211 2.01 10.26 7.68
CA VAL A 211 1.39 11.53 7.33
C VAL A 211 0.77 12.17 8.57
N ALA A 212 1.05 13.46 8.79
CA ALA A 212 0.36 14.29 9.77
C ALA A 212 -0.38 15.43 9.08
N ILE A 213 -1.69 15.49 9.27
CA ILE A 213 -2.58 16.50 8.65
C ILE A 213 -3.20 17.36 9.76
N PRO A 214 -2.93 18.66 9.82
CA PRO A 214 -3.62 19.56 10.74
C PRO A 214 -5.14 19.51 10.55
N LEU A 215 -5.90 19.26 11.63
CA LEU A 215 -7.36 19.10 11.56
C LEU A 215 -8.09 20.35 11.07
N TYR A 216 -7.47 21.53 11.21
CA TYR A 216 -8.06 22.77 10.71
C TYR A 216 -8.21 22.78 9.18
N LEU A 217 -7.42 21.97 8.47
CA LEU A 217 -7.48 21.89 7.01
C LEU A 217 -8.80 21.30 6.54
N PHE A 218 -9.45 20.41 7.32
CA PHE A 218 -10.77 19.91 6.98
C PHE A 218 -11.88 20.96 7.15
N ASP A 219 -11.64 22.09 7.85
CA ASP A 219 -12.64 23.13 8.09
C ASP A 219 -12.51 24.32 7.11
N TRP A 220 -12.08 24.05 5.87
CA TRP A 220 -11.83 25.08 4.84
C TRP A 220 -13.02 26.01 4.56
N ASP A 221 -14.26 25.54 4.77
CA ASP A 221 -15.49 26.31 4.59
C ASP A 221 -16.20 26.68 5.93
N GLY A 222 -15.59 26.37 7.07
CA GLY A 222 -16.13 26.67 8.40
C GLY A 222 -17.33 25.82 8.82
N LYS A 223 -17.58 24.67 8.15
CA LYS A 223 -18.72 23.80 8.45
C LYS A 223 -18.36 22.41 8.97
N ALA A 224 -17.08 22.04 9.02
CA ALA A 224 -16.67 20.71 9.47
C ALA A 224 -16.87 20.53 10.98
N GLY A 225 -16.71 21.62 11.74
CA GLY A 225 -16.71 21.57 13.20
C GLY A 225 -15.50 20.80 13.72
N ASN A 226 -15.70 20.03 14.81
CA ASN A 226 -14.62 19.24 15.39
C ASN A 226 -14.50 17.89 14.67
N ILE A 227 -13.38 17.66 14.01
CA ILE A 227 -13.05 16.36 13.41
C ILE A 227 -12.80 15.34 14.52
N LYS A 228 -13.55 14.23 14.48
CA LYS A 228 -13.51 13.15 15.51
C LYS A 228 -13.51 11.75 14.92
N THR A 229 -13.73 11.64 13.62
CA THR A 229 -13.79 10.42 12.84
C THR A 229 -13.00 10.65 11.57
N ALA A 230 -12.40 9.59 11.04
CA ALA A 230 -11.74 9.61 9.75
C ALA A 230 -11.80 8.21 9.14
N LYS A 231 -12.04 8.13 7.85
CA LYS A 231 -11.81 6.97 7.00
C LYS A 231 -10.71 7.33 6.01
N VAL A 232 -9.81 6.39 5.76
CA VAL A 232 -8.63 6.58 4.90
C VAL A 232 -8.60 5.47 3.87
N CYS A 233 -8.85 5.82 2.62
CA CYS A 233 -8.64 4.94 1.47
C CYS A 233 -7.30 5.31 0.85
N ALA A 234 -6.31 4.43 0.95
CA ALA A 234 -5.02 4.64 0.31
C ALA A 234 -4.72 3.50 -0.66
N PHE A 235 -4.11 3.82 -1.79
CA PHE A 235 -3.68 2.81 -2.76
C PHE A 235 -2.46 3.25 -3.56
N ILE A 236 -1.74 2.27 -4.09
CA ILE A 236 -0.63 2.52 -5.01
C ILE A 236 -1.14 2.54 -6.45
N ASN A 237 -0.72 3.57 -7.18
CA ASN A 237 -1.02 3.83 -8.58
C ASN A 237 0.30 4.04 -9.34
N ASN A 238 0.28 3.93 -10.66
CA ASN A 238 1.48 4.23 -11.46
C ASN A 238 1.73 5.74 -11.53
N GLY A 239 2.88 6.14 -12.08
CA GLY A 239 3.27 7.55 -12.17
C GLY A 239 2.30 8.47 -12.95
N GLY A 240 1.42 7.90 -13.78
CA GLY A 240 0.42 8.63 -14.56
C GLY A 240 -0.95 8.76 -13.88
N HIS A 241 -1.13 8.20 -12.68
CA HIS A 241 -2.42 8.00 -12.05
C HIS A 241 -3.43 7.26 -12.95
N ASP A 242 -2.98 6.35 -13.82
CA ASP A 242 -3.82 5.66 -14.80
C ASP A 242 -3.79 4.14 -14.71
N TYR A 243 -3.17 3.60 -13.65
CA TYR A 243 -3.11 2.16 -13.40
C TYR A 243 -2.94 1.87 -11.90
N ILE A 244 -4.05 1.64 -11.20
CA ILE A 244 -4.07 1.23 -9.79
C ILE A 244 -3.57 -0.20 -9.68
N SER A 245 -2.66 -0.40 -8.73
CA SER A 245 -2.19 -1.72 -8.30
C SER A 245 -3.28 -2.50 -7.56
N ASN A 246 -2.96 -3.70 -7.08
CA ASN A 246 -3.79 -4.44 -6.13
C ASN A 246 -3.51 -4.07 -4.66
N GLN A 247 -2.69 -3.04 -4.41
CA GLN A 247 -2.33 -2.56 -3.08
C GLN A 247 -3.25 -1.42 -2.67
N VAL A 248 -4.30 -1.76 -1.94
CA VAL A 248 -5.34 -0.86 -1.41
C VAL A 248 -5.51 -1.13 0.08
N THR A 249 -5.71 -0.10 0.90
CA THR A 249 -6.10 -0.23 2.31
C THR A 249 -7.35 -1.09 2.44
N GLY A 250 -7.46 -1.97 3.44
CA GLY A 250 -8.55 -2.96 3.50
C GLY A 250 -8.25 -4.25 2.74
N GLY A 251 -7.37 -4.18 1.76
CA GLY A 251 -7.04 -5.27 0.86
C GLY A 251 -8.19 -5.68 -0.06
N LEU A 252 -7.92 -6.69 -0.89
CA LEU A 252 -8.82 -7.18 -1.94
C LEU A 252 -9.11 -8.69 -1.78
N GLY A 253 -8.49 -9.36 -0.81
CA GLY A 253 -8.57 -10.81 -0.61
C GLY A 253 -7.81 -11.61 -1.68
N GLY A 254 -6.75 -11.04 -2.25
CA GLY A 254 -6.11 -11.54 -3.47
C GLY A 254 -6.82 -11.06 -4.73
N SER A 255 -6.10 -10.32 -5.57
CA SER A 255 -6.61 -9.79 -6.84
C SER A 255 -5.45 -9.42 -7.77
N PRO A 256 -5.65 -9.47 -9.10
CA PRO A 256 -4.85 -8.70 -10.05
C PRO A 256 -4.88 -7.19 -9.76
N ASN A 257 -3.94 -6.46 -10.36
CA ASN A 257 -3.97 -4.99 -10.37
C ASN A 257 -5.30 -4.49 -10.97
N LEU A 258 -5.85 -3.42 -10.39
CA LEU A 258 -7.20 -2.93 -10.72
C LEU A 258 -7.27 -2.16 -12.05
N GLY A 259 -6.13 -1.69 -12.57
CA GLY A 259 -6.07 -0.99 -13.85
C GLY A 259 -6.54 0.46 -13.76
N ASP A 260 -7.19 0.98 -14.81
CA ASP A 260 -7.52 2.40 -14.88
C ASP A 260 -8.50 2.83 -13.76
N PRO A 261 -8.11 3.79 -12.88
CA PRO A 261 -8.94 4.28 -11.78
C PRO A 261 -10.36 4.65 -12.15
N ARG A 262 -10.59 5.17 -13.38
CA ARG A 262 -11.93 5.58 -13.83
C ARG A 262 -12.93 4.44 -13.91
N TYR A 263 -12.47 3.19 -13.96
CA TYR A 263 -13.34 2.02 -13.99
C TYR A 263 -13.31 1.22 -12.69
N VAL A 264 -12.60 1.71 -11.68
CA VAL A 264 -12.57 1.09 -10.35
C VAL A 264 -13.77 1.57 -9.54
N ASN A 265 -14.56 0.61 -9.07
CA ASN A 265 -15.65 0.84 -8.14
C ASN A 265 -15.47 -0.09 -6.93
N PHE A 266 -15.08 0.47 -5.79
CA PHE A 266 -14.85 -0.28 -4.57
C PHE A 266 -16.14 -0.87 -3.98
N GLU A 267 -17.33 -0.33 -4.28
CA GLU A 267 -18.61 -0.96 -3.88
C GLU A 267 -18.81 -2.36 -4.47
N SER A 268 -18.11 -2.67 -5.56
CA SER A 268 -18.17 -3.98 -6.22
C SER A 268 -17.19 -5.01 -5.63
N ILE A 269 -16.33 -4.57 -4.71
CA ILE A 269 -15.33 -5.40 -4.05
C ILE A 269 -15.84 -5.74 -2.64
N ALA A 270 -15.61 -6.98 -2.21
CA ALA A 270 -16.03 -7.40 -0.88
C ALA A 270 -15.12 -6.79 0.19
N GLY A 271 -15.72 -6.40 1.32
CA GLY A 271 -15.00 -5.74 2.41
C GLY A 271 -15.13 -4.23 2.34
N SER A 272 -14.23 -3.51 2.99
CA SER A 272 -14.11 -2.07 2.90
C SER A 272 -12.69 -1.74 2.48
N GLN A 273 -12.52 -0.95 1.43
CA GLN A 273 -11.22 -0.56 0.89
C GLN A 273 -10.65 0.69 1.58
N TYR A 274 -10.96 0.86 2.87
CA TYR A 274 -10.49 1.95 3.72
C TYR A 274 -10.22 1.49 5.15
N ALA A 275 -9.34 2.22 5.84
CA ALA A 275 -9.16 2.12 7.28
C ALA A 275 -10.04 3.13 8.01
N GLU A 276 -10.75 2.72 9.05
CA GLU A 276 -11.60 3.61 9.86
C GLU A 276 -10.99 3.84 11.25
N LEU A 277 -10.96 5.10 11.70
CA LEU A 277 -10.48 5.48 13.02
C LEU A 277 -11.21 4.70 14.11
N GLY A 278 -10.44 3.91 14.87
CA GLY A 278 -10.96 3.11 15.99
C GLY A 278 -11.47 1.72 15.59
N ALA A 279 -11.48 1.38 14.30
CA ALA A 279 -11.62 0.00 13.86
C ALA A 279 -10.40 -0.82 14.28
N THR A 280 -10.58 -2.13 14.41
CA THR A 280 -9.47 -3.08 14.62
C THR A 280 -9.44 -3.98 13.40
N ALA A 281 -8.25 -4.19 12.84
CA ALA A 281 -8.08 -5.08 11.70
C ALA A 281 -8.61 -6.48 12.01
N GLU A 282 -9.30 -7.07 11.03
CA GLU A 282 -9.54 -8.50 11.06
C GLU A 282 -8.21 -9.25 10.91
N PRO A 283 -8.05 -10.42 11.54
CA PRO A 283 -6.86 -11.24 11.35
C PRO A 283 -6.65 -11.55 9.87
N CYS A 284 -5.39 -11.62 9.45
CA CYS A 284 -5.09 -12.06 8.09
C CYS A 284 -5.75 -13.41 7.78
N PRO A 285 -6.25 -13.61 6.55
CA PRO A 285 -6.45 -14.95 6.04
C PRO A 285 -5.10 -15.69 5.96
N ASP A 286 -5.13 -17.02 6.03
CA ASP A 286 -3.91 -17.82 5.86
C ASP A 286 -3.27 -17.49 4.50
N PRO A 287 -2.00 -17.08 4.45
CA PRO A 287 -1.34 -16.73 3.20
C PRO A 287 -1.27 -17.95 2.28
N THR A 288 -1.28 -17.67 0.98
CA THR A 288 -1.17 -18.70 -0.05
C THR A 288 0.23 -18.79 -0.62
N GLY A 289 0.55 -19.98 -1.13
CA GLY A 289 1.79 -20.25 -1.83
C GLY A 289 1.61 -21.37 -2.87
N ALA A 290 2.62 -21.60 -3.69
CA ALA A 290 2.58 -22.60 -4.74
C ALA A 290 2.55 -23.99 -4.10
N CYS A 291 1.52 -24.74 -4.47
CA CYS A 291 1.33 -26.12 -4.10
C CYS A 291 1.45 -27.00 -5.34
N CYS A 292 2.43 -27.89 -5.34
CA CYS A 292 2.63 -28.85 -6.42
C CYS A 292 2.05 -30.21 -6.07
N LEU A 293 1.10 -30.67 -6.88
CA LEU A 293 0.69 -32.07 -6.92
C LEU A 293 1.20 -32.66 -8.22
N ASP A 294 2.34 -33.35 -8.15
CA ASP A 294 3.16 -33.73 -9.30
C ASP A 294 3.51 -32.49 -10.16
N VAL A 295 2.92 -32.37 -11.35
CA VAL A 295 3.15 -31.24 -12.29
C VAL A 295 2.03 -30.21 -12.29
N GLU A 296 0.95 -30.46 -11.54
CA GLU A 296 -0.14 -29.50 -11.40
C GLU A 296 0.18 -28.52 -10.26
N CYS A 297 0.13 -27.23 -10.56
CA CYS A 297 0.35 -26.15 -9.61
C CYS A 297 -0.98 -25.49 -9.24
N SER A 298 -1.21 -25.28 -7.94
CA SER A 298 -2.28 -24.43 -7.42
C SER A 298 -1.79 -23.56 -6.28
N ASP A 299 -2.28 -22.32 -6.16
CA ASP A 299 -1.95 -21.44 -5.04
C ASP A 299 -2.89 -21.77 -3.87
N LEU A 300 -2.36 -22.35 -2.80
CA LEU A 300 -3.11 -22.85 -1.64
C LEU A 300 -2.45 -22.41 -0.34
N SER A 301 -3.19 -22.49 0.77
CA SER A 301 -2.56 -22.42 2.10
C SER A 301 -1.63 -23.62 2.30
N ALA A 302 -0.62 -23.48 3.15
CA ALA A 302 0.25 -24.59 3.53
C ALA A 302 -0.56 -25.80 4.04
N VAL A 303 -1.61 -25.54 4.83
CA VAL A 303 -2.47 -26.58 5.41
C VAL A 303 -3.24 -27.33 4.33
N ASP A 304 -3.85 -26.60 3.39
CA ASP A 304 -4.63 -27.21 2.31
C ASP A 304 -3.73 -27.98 1.34
N CYS A 305 -2.54 -27.44 1.02
CA CYS A 305 -1.58 -28.11 0.17
C CYS A 305 -1.16 -29.48 0.74
N LEU A 306 -0.78 -29.49 2.02
CA LEU A 306 -0.37 -30.72 2.71
C LEU A 306 -1.54 -31.70 2.87
N ALA A 307 -2.77 -31.20 3.06
CA ALA A 307 -3.96 -32.05 3.14
C ALA A 307 -4.28 -32.75 1.81
N LEU A 308 -3.93 -32.14 0.67
CA LEU A 308 -4.04 -32.74 -0.66
C LEU A 308 -2.86 -33.67 -1.01
N GLY A 309 -1.83 -33.73 -0.16
CA GLY A 309 -0.62 -34.52 -0.40
C GLY A 309 0.37 -33.85 -1.36
N GLY A 310 0.24 -32.54 -1.58
CA GLY A 310 1.16 -31.77 -2.41
C GLY A 310 2.42 -31.33 -1.67
N GLU A 311 3.39 -30.83 -2.44
CA GLU A 311 4.59 -30.15 -1.96
C GLU A 311 4.35 -28.65 -1.93
N TYR A 312 4.46 -28.04 -0.74
CA TYR A 312 4.26 -26.60 -0.55
C TYR A 312 5.60 -25.87 -0.62
N PHE A 313 5.68 -24.85 -1.47
CA PHE A 313 6.92 -24.13 -1.75
C PHE A 313 7.15 -22.92 -0.84
N GLY A 314 6.19 -22.62 0.04
CA GLY A 314 6.24 -21.52 0.99
C GLY A 314 5.29 -20.38 0.65
N ASP A 315 4.90 -19.63 1.67
CA ASP A 315 4.10 -18.41 1.52
C ASP A 315 4.81 -17.46 0.55
N GLY A 316 4.07 -16.83 -0.37
CA GLY A 316 4.70 -15.91 -1.33
C GLY A 316 5.33 -16.59 -2.56
N THR A 317 5.28 -17.92 -2.69
CA THR A 317 5.60 -18.62 -3.95
C THR A 317 4.35 -18.79 -4.79
N PHE A 318 4.39 -18.70 -6.13
CA PHE A 318 3.16 -18.78 -6.95
C PHE A 318 3.30 -19.60 -8.20
N CYS A 319 2.18 -20.14 -8.65
CA CYS A 319 2.09 -20.94 -9.88
C CYS A 319 2.26 -20.14 -11.17
N ASN A 320 2.22 -18.82 -11.09
CA ASN A 320 2.34 -17.91 -12.24
C ASN A 320 3.80 -17.54 -12.59
N THR A 321 4.81 -18.13 -11.93
CA THR A 321 6.21 -17.93 -12.30
C THR A 321 6.54 -18.58 -13.64
N SER A 322 7.62 -18.11 -14.28
CA SER A 322 8.13 -18.70 -15.52
C SER A 322 9.63 -19.04 -15.36
N PRO A 323 10.00 -20.34 -15.24
CA PRO A 323 9.12 -21.51 -15.24
C PRO A 323 8.24 -21.62 -13.97
N PRO A 324 7.08 -22.29 -14.04
CA PRO A 324 6.26 -22.52 -12.85
C PRO A 324 6.98 -23.43 -11.85
N PRO A 325 6.67 -23.37 -10.55
CA PRO A 325 7.40 -24.13 -9.53
C PRO A 325 7.30 -25.65 -9.71
N CYS A 326 6.18 -26.12 -10.26
CA CYS A 326 5.93 -27.53 -10.56
C CYS A 326 6.38 -27.93 -11.97
N ALA A 327 7.09 -27.05 -12.68
CA ALA A 327 7.67 -27.43 -13.96
C ALA A 327 8.57 -28.65 -13.75
N PRO A 328 8.42 -29.73 -14.55
CA PRO A 328 9.38 -30.81 -14.50
C PRO A 328 10.77 -30.21 -14.75
N GLU A 329 11.74 -30.60 -13.91
CA GLU A 329 13.15 -30.23 -14.08
C GLU A 329 13.51 -30.34 -15.56
N PRO A 330 14.01 -29.26 -16.20
CA PRO A 330 14.35 -29.31 -17.61
C PRO A 330 15.33 -30.45 -17.79
N CYS A 331 15.01 -31.37 -18.69
CA CYS A 331 15.88 -32.48 -19.01
C CYS A 331 17.19 -31.89 -19.54
N GLU A 332 18.28 -31.84 -18.75
CA GLU A 332 19.55 -31.22 -19.16
C GLU A 332 20.09 -31.79 -20.49
N GLY A 333 19.65 -32.99 -20.87
CA GLY A 333 19.97 -33.66 -22.12
C GLY A 333 19.08 -33.34 -23.32
N ASP A 334 18.00 -32.57 -23.18
CA ASP A 334 17.14 -32.11 -24.28
C ASP A 334 17.74 -30.84 -24.89
N VAL A 335 18.72 -31.03 -25.78
CA VAL A 335 19.45 -29.92 -26.39
C VAL A 335 18.70 -29.32 -27.58
N ASN A 336 17.62 -29.95 -28.01
CA ASN A 336 16.82 -29.53 -29.15
C ASN A 336 15.51 -28.83 -28.74
N GLY A 337 15.12 -28.92 -27.46
CA GLY A 337 13.96 -28.29 -26.87
C GLY A 337 12.62 -28.97 -27.19
N ASP A 338 12.62 -30.27 -27.54
CA ASP A 338 11.43 -31.02 -27.92
C ASP A 338 10.72 -31.73 -26.75
N GLY A 339 11.26 -31.59 -25.54
CA GLY A 339 10.74 -32.16 -24.31
C GLY A 339 11.15 -33.62 -24.08
N GLN A 340 12.02 -34.20 -24.90
CA GLN A 340 12.49 -35.58 -24.75
C GLN A 340 14.02 -35.66 -24.87
N VAL A 341 14.65 -36.55 -24.08
CA VAL A 341 16.07 -36.88 -24.26
C VAL A 341 16.18 -38.12 -25.15
N THR A 342 16.52 -37.92 -26.42
CA THR A 342 16.59 -38.98 -27.42
C THR A 342 17.94 -38.99 -28.16
N VAL A 343 18.07 -39.87 -29.17
CA VAL A 343 19.25 -39.88 -30.06
C VAL A 343 19.35 -38.56 -30.84
N ALA A 344 18.25 -37.86 -31.10
CA ALA A 344 18.27 -36.57 -31.80
C ALA A 344 19.13 -35.54 -31.05
N ASP A 345 19.02 -35.51 -29.72
CA ASP A 345 19.78 -34.63 -28.83
C ASP A 345 21.26 -34.95 -28.83
N VAL A 346 21.59 -36.24 -28.72
CA VAL A 346 22.98 -36.71 -28.79
C VAL A 346 23.63 -36.34 -30.12
N LEU A 347 22.87 -36.43 -31.23
CA LEU A 347 23.37 -36.06 -32.55
C LEU A 347 23.66 -34.57 -32.66
N ILE A 348 22.90 -33.70 -31.98
CA ILE A 348 23.15 -32.24 -31.94
C ILE A 348 24.42 -31.92 -31.15
N VAL A 349 24.61 -32.56 -29.99
CA VAL A 349 25.86 -32.40 -29.21
C VAL A 349 27.07 -32.84 -30.03
N ILE A 350 26.97 -33.98 -30.74
CA ILE A 350 28.04 -34.49 -31.60
C ILE A 350 28.24 -33.60 -32.84
N SER A 351 27.18 -33.09 -33.47
CA SER A 351 27.30 -32.26 -34.68
C SER A 351 28.00 -30.94 -34.40
N ASN A 352 27.83 -30.42 -33.18
CA ASN A 352 28.44 -29.17 -32.73
C ASN A 352 29.78 -29.40 -32.01
N TRP A 353 30.27 -30.64 -31.97
CA TRP A 353 31.48 -31.00 -31.23
C TRP A 353 32.71 -30.34 -31.85
N GLY A 354 33.37 -29.46 -31.09
CA GLY A 354 34.54 -28.71 -31.54
C GLY A 354 34.21 -27.43 -32.33
N CYS A 355 32.95 -26.98 -32.36
CA CYS A 355 32.64 -25.61 -32.77
C CYS A 355 33.25 -24.61 -31.77
N SER A 356 34.06 -23.68 -32.26
CA SER A 356 34.58 -22.53 -31.51
C SER A 356 33.93 -21.25 -32.05
N GLN A 357 33.52 -20.35 -31.15
CA GLN A 357 33.17 -18.97 -31.52
C GLN A 357 34.43 -18.16 -31.86
#